data_AF-A0A3D4MAL2-F1
#
_entry.id   AF-A0A3D4MAL2-F1
#
_cell.length_a   1.000
_cell.length_b   1.000
_cell.length_c   1.000
_cell.angle_alpha   90.00
_cell.angle_beta   90.00
_cell.angle_gamma   90.00
#
_symmetry.space_group_name_H-M   'P 1'
#
loop_
_entity.id
_entity.type
_entity.pdbx_description
1 polymer ?
#
loop_
_entity_poly.entity_id
_entity_poly.type
_entity_poly.pdbx_seq_one_letter_code
_entity_poly.pdbx_strand_id
1 'polypeptide(L)'
;MKADLNQIATELAAKDFNLELVPNMEAREVLADRIAWLLENNPILLKSIFYRIDLNESLLGMALVSMEGRALHLELADQVLERMRKKAEWRLKTSQRNLD
;
A
#
# COMPACT_ATOMS: atom_id res chain seq x y z
N MET A 1 23.49 7.50 -6.60
CA MET A 1 22.20 7.88 -5.98
C MET A 1 21.68 6.66 -5.24
N LYS A 2 21.61 6.68 -3.90
CA LYS A 2 20.81 5.68 -3.19
C LYS A 2 19.36 5.97 -3.55
N ALA A 3 18.67 5.02 -4.19
CA ALA A 3 17.24 5.17 -4.37
C ALA A 3 16.60 5.24 -2.98
N ASP A 4 15.77 6.26 -2.76
CA ASP A 4 15.06 6.39 -1.49
C ASP A 4 14.04 5.25 -1.40
N LEU A 5 14.21 4.42 -0.38
CA LEU A 5 13.35 3.29 -0.10
C LEU A 5 11.87 3.70 -0.02
N ASN A 6 11.61 4.87 0.57
CA ASN A 6 10.26 5.40 0.71
C ASN A 6 9.70 5.83 -0.64
N GLN A 7 10.53 6.36 -1.53
CA GLN A 7 10.12 6.70 -2.89
C GLN A 7 9.70 5.45 -3.66
N ILE A 8 10.54 4.39 -3.67
CA ILE A 8 10.19 3.13 -4.34
C ILE A 8 8.92 2.51 -3.74
N ALA A 9 8.80 2.49 -2.40
CA ALA A 9 7.62 1.96 -1.74
C ALA A 9 6.34 2.71 -2.15
N THR A 10 6.43 4.04 -2.22
CA THR A 10 5.34 4.91 -2.65
C THR A 10 4.95 4.67 -4.11
N GLU A 11 5.93 4.55 -5.02
CA GLU A 11 5.69 4.23 -6.43
C GLU A 11 5.04 2.85 -6.61
N LEU A 12 5.45 1.85 -5.82
CA LEU A 12 4.84 0.52 -5.84
C LEU A 12 3.38 0.57 -5.36
N ALA A 13 3.12 1.27 -4.26
CA ALA A 13 1.76 1.46 -3.76
C ALA A 13 0.89 2.18 -4.79
N ALA A 14 1.40 3.27 -5.40
CA ALA A 14 0.69 4.02 -6.41
C ALA A 14 0.31 3.16 -7.62
N LYS A 15 1.22 2.31 -8.08
CA LYS A 15 0.94 1.37 -9.16
C LYS A 15 -0.13 0.35 -8.77
N ASP A 16 -0.04 -0.23 -7.58
CA ASP A 16 -0.96 -1.28 -7.15
C ASP A 16 -2.40 -0.75 -6.90
N PHE A 17 -2.52 0.50 -6.43
CA PHE A 17 -3.79 1.17 -6.12
C PHE A 17 -4.30 2.12 -7.21
N ASN A 18 -3.56 2.23 -8.32
CA ASN A 18 -3.82 3.17 -9.42
C ASN A 18 -3.99 4.61 -8.92
N LEU A 19 -3.00 5.08 -8.15
CA LEU A 19 -2.94 6.43 -7.59
C LEU A 19 -2.13 7.35 -8.49
N GLU A 20 -2.56 8.60 -8.59
CA GLU A 20 -1.73 9.69 -9.05
C GLU A 20 -0.99 10.29 -7.85
N LEU A 21 0.34 10.27 -7.89
CA LEU A 21 1.16 10.88 -6.85
C LEU A 21 1.16 12.40 -7.06
N VAL A 22 0.45 13.10 -6.18
CA VAL A 22 0.41 14.57 -6.18
C VAL A 22 1.64 15.09 -5.45
N PRO A 23 2.42 16.03 -6.04
CA PRO A 23 3.52 16.67 -5.35
C PRO A 23 3.05 17.32 -4.04
N ASN A 24 3.80 17.10 -2.95
CA ASN A 24 3.54 17.63 -1.61
C ASN A 24 2.34 17.04 -0.84
N MET A 25 1.66 16.00 -1.34
CA MET A 25 0.73 15.22 -0.51
C MET A 25 1.47 14.03 0.11
N GLU A 26 1.14 13.71 1.36
CA GLU A 26 1.68 12.53 2.01
C GLU A 26 1.08 11.27 1.38
N ALA A 27 1.95 10.37 0.90
CA ALA A 27 1.55 9.12 0.25
C ALA A 27 0.58 8.28 1.12
N ARG A 28 0.75 8.37 2.44
CA ARG A 28 -0.11 7.72 3.43
C ARG A 28 -1.55 8.21 3.33
N GLU A 29 -1.76 9.53 3.28
CA GLU A 29 -3.11 10.12 3.25
C GLU A 29 -3.82 9.77 1.95
N VAL A 30 -3.13 9.93 0.80
CA VAL A 30 -3.68 9.59 -0.52
C VAL A 30 -4.07 8.11 -0.60
N LEU A 31 -3.24 7.23 -0.04
CA LEU A 31 -3.51 5.80 0.00
C LEU A 31 -4.67 5.46 0.94
N ALA A 32 -4.72 6.10 2.11
CA ALA A 32 -5.78 5.89 3.09
C ALA A 32 -7.15 6.32 2.53
N ASP A 33 -7.22 7.47 1.86
CA ASP A 33 -8.42 7.94 1.16
C ASP A 33 -8.86 6.97 0.06
N ARG A 34 -7.90 6.45 -0.71
CA ARG A 34 -8.21 5.45 -1.74
C ARG A 34 -8.73 4.14 -1.14
N ILE A 35 -8.14 3.69 -0.04
CA ILE A 35 -8.58 2.48 0.66
C ILE A 35 -9.99 2.69 1.21
N ALA A 36 -10.28 3.84 1.83
CA ALA A 36 -11.60 4.19 2.30
C ALA A 36 -12.63 4.15 1.16
N TRP A 37 -12.32 4.80 0.04
CA TRP A 37 -13.19 4.78 -1.14
C TRP A 37 -13.41 3.35 -1.66
N LEU A 38 -12.37 2.51 -1.71
CA LEU A 38 -12.47 1.13 -2.18
C LEU A 38 -13.27 0.26 -1.20
N LEU A 39 -13.16 0.47 0.12
CA LEU A 39 -13.98 -0.24 1.10
C LEU A 39 -15.48 -0.01 0.85
N GLU A 40 -15.86 1.22 0.54
CA GLU A 40 -17.25 1.60 0.33
C GLU A 40 -17.77 1.26 -1.07
N ASN A 41 -16.96 1.46 -2.10
CA ASN A 41 -17.42 1.44 -3.49
C ASN A 41 -17.01 0.17 -4.25
N ASN A 42 -15.90 -0.47 -3.87
CA ASN A 42 -15.41 -1.67 -4.56
C ASN A 42 -14.54 -2.58 -3.67
N PRO A 43 -15.14 -3.21 -2.64
CA PRO A 43 -14.40 -4.03 -1.68
C PRO A 43 -13.76 -5.27 -2.31
N ILE A 44 -14.32 -5.76 -3.43
CA ILE A 44 -13.76 -6.89 -4.20
C ILE A 44 -12.41 -6.49 -4.82
N LEU A 45 -12.31 -5.29 -5.40
CA LEU A 45 -11.05 -4.78 -5.93
C LEU A 45 -10.01 -4.59 -4.82
N LEU A 46 -10.42 -4.03 -3.67
CA LEU A 46 -9.51 -3.90 -2.52
C LEU A 46 -8.93 -5.25 -2.10
N LYS A 47 -9.79 -6.27 -1.98
CA LYS A 47 -9.38 -7.63 -1.63
C LYS A 47 -8.42 -8.21 -2.67
N SER A 48 -8.69 -8.01 -3.96
CA SER A 48 -7.80 -8.46 -5.04
C SER A 48 -6.42 -7.80 -4.97
N ILE A 49 -6.36 -6.50 -4.67
CA ILE A 49 -5.09 -5.78 -4.50
C ILE A 49 -4.33 -6.34 -3.30
N PHE A 50 -5.00 -6.53 -2.15
CA PHE A 50 -4.39 -7.06 -0.92
C PHE A 50 -3.80 -8.45 -1.12
N TYR A 51 -4.53 -9.31 -1.83
CA TYR A 51 -4.04 -10.64 -2.21
C TYR A 51 -2.78 -10.55 -3.09
N ARG A 52 -2.78 -9.67 -4.11
CA ARG A 52 -1.64 -9.50 -5.03
C ARG A 52 -0.38 -9.00 -4.33
N ILE A 53 -0.52 -8.15 -3.31
CA ILE A 53 0.61 -7.63 -2.54
C ILE A 53 0.96 -8.50 -1.32
N ASP A 54 0.22 -9.60 -1.11
CA ASP A 54 0.41 -10.53 0.00
C ASP A 54 0.33 -9.80 1.36
N LEU A 55 -0.76 -9.05 1.53
CA LEU A 55 -1.14 -8.41 2.79
C LEU A 55 -2.05 -9.33 3.62
N ASN A 56 -1.97 -9.26 4.94
CA ASN A 56 -2.79 -10.07 5.82
C ASN A 56 -4.29 -9.73 5.69
N GLU A 57 -5.09 -10.70 5.26
CA GLU A 57 -6.53 -10.55 5.03
C GLU A 57 -7.35 -10.41 6.32
N SER A 58 -6.80 -10.72 7.50
CA SER A 58 -7.55 -10.67 8.76
C SER A 58 -8.05 -9.25 9.09
N LEU A 59 -7.21 -8.24 8.83
CA LEU A 59 -7.53 -6.83 9.03
C LEU A 59 -8.49 -6.31 7.96
N LEU A 60 -8.39 -6.80 6.73
CA LEU A 60 -9.35 -6.51 5.68
C LEU A 60 -10.73 -7.08 6.05
N GLY A 61 -10.78 -8.31 6.58
CA GLY A 61 -12.02 -8.92 7.08
C GLY A 61 -12.69 -8.06 8.17
N MET A 62 -11.91 -7.55 9.12
CA MET A 62 -12.40 -6.62 10.13
C MET A 62 -12.88 -5.30 9.52
N ALA A 63 -12.19 -4.78 8.49
CA ALA A 63 -12.57 -3.55 7.80
C ALA A 63 -13.85 -3.64 6.98
N LEU A 64 -14.14 -4.83 6.45
CA LEU A 64 -15.38 -5.09 5.73
C LEU A 64 -16.57 -5.30 6.68
N VAL A 65 -16.32 -5.73 7.93
CA VAL A 65 -17.37 -5.97 8.93
C VAL A 65 -17.65 -4.72 9.78
N SER A 66 -16.62 -3.92 10.06
CA SER A 66 -16.71 -2.68 10.84
C SER A 66 -16.83 -1.48 9.89
N MET A 67 -18.06 -1.00 9.66
CA MET A 67 -18.31 0.23 8.89
C MET A 67 -18.07 1.53 9.70
N GLU A 68 -17.56 1.45 10.94
CA GLU A 68 -17.19 2.62 11.74
C GLU A 68 -15.76 3.07 11.39
N GLY A 69 -15.66 3.62 10.18
CA GLY A 69 -14.49 3.53 9.33
C GLY A 69 -13.45 4.64 9.38
N ARG A 70 -13.24 5.40 10.48
CA ARG A 70 -12.24 6.49 10.44
C ARG A 70 -10.79 6.10 10.80
N ALA A 71 -10.58 5.03 11.58
CA ALA A 71 -9.23 4.61 11.98
C ALA A 71 -8.65 3.48 11.08
N LEU A 72 -9.51 2.65 10.51
CA LEU A 72 -9.08 1.38 9.93
C LEU A 72 -8.45 1.54 8.55
N HIS A 73 -8.94 2.46 7.72
CA HIS A 73 -8.32 2.74 6.42
C HIS A 73 -6.91 3.33 6.55
N LEU A 74 -6.63 4.09 7.62
CA LEU A 74 -5.30 4.61 7.95
C LEU A 74 -4.35 3.48 8.35
N GLU A 75 -4.79 2.58 9.23
CA GLU A 75 -4.02 1.38 9.63
C GLU A 75 -3.71 0.49 8.41
N LEU A 76 -4.70 0.29 7.53
CA LEU A 76 -4.50 -0.44 6.29
C LEU A 76 -3.48 0.24 5.36
N ALA A 77 -3.50 1.57 5.26
CA ALA A 77 -2.51 2.32 4.47
C ALA A 77 -1.09 2.14 5.02
N ASP A 78 -0.92 2.19 6.35
CA ASP A 78 0.38 1.97 6.99
C ASP A 78 0.93 0.57 6.70
N GLN A 79 0.07 -0.46 6.74
CA GLN A 79 0.49 -1.82 6.44
C GLN A 79 0.85 -2.02 4.97
N VAL A 80 0.11 -1.41 4.05
CA VAL A 80 0.46 -1.43 2.62
C VAL A 80 1.82 -0.78 2.41
N LEU A 81 2.07 0.40 2.99
CA LEU A 81 3.36 1.08 2.86
C LEU A 81 4.50 0.26 3.45
N GLU A 82 4.30 -0.35 4.61
CA GLU A 82 5.30 -1.22 5.25
C GLU A 82 5.59 -2.46 4.39
N ARG A 83 4.56 -3.07 3.78
CA ARG A 83 4.74 -4.19 2.84
C ARG A 83 5.51 -3.75 1.59
N MET A 84 5.20 -2.56 1.05
CA MET A 84 5.90 -2.02 -0.11
C MET A 84 7.35 -1.67 0.21
N ARG A 85 7.62 -1.18 1.42
CA ARG A 85 8.98 -0.94 1.92
C ARG A 85 9.79 -2.24 1.94
N LYS A 86 9.28 -3.31 2.53
CA LYS A 86 9.93 -4.63 2.52
C LYS A 86 10.17 -5.17 1.11
N LYS A 87 9.22 -4.96 0.19
CA LYS A 87 9.35 -5.34 -1.23
C LYS A 87 10.43 -4.51 -1.93
N ALA A 88 10.52 -3.22 -1.64
CA ALA A 88 11.58 -2.33 -2.14
C ALA A 88 12.96 -2.74 -1.61
N GLU A 89 13.08 -3.04 -0.31
CA GLU A 89 14.32 -3.54 0.31
C GLU A 89 14.81 -4.81 -0.37
N TRP A 90 13.91 -5.78 -0.57
CA TRP A 90 14.24 -7.03 -1.24
C TRP A 90 14.71 -6.82 -2.69
N ARG A 91 14.07 -5.91 -3.44
CA ARG A 91 14.48 -5.56 -4.81
C ARG A 91 15.85 -4.90 -4.85
N LEU A 92 16.13 -3.97 -3.95
CA LEU A 92 17.43 -3.32 -3.86
C LEU A 92 18.53 -4.34 -3.52
N LYS A 93 18.27 -5.21 -2.53
CA LYS A 93 19.22 -6.25 -2.11
C LYS A 93 19.52 -7.27 -3.20
N THR A 94 18.51 -7.69 -3.97
CA THR A 94 18.69 -8.66 -5.07
C THR A 94 19.34 -8.03 -6.29
N SER A 95 19.01 -6.78 -6.62
CA SER A 95 19.69 -6.04 -7.69
C SER A 95 21.17 -5.84 -7.41
N GLN A 96 21.55 -5.65 -6.14
CA GLN A 96 22.94 -5.46 -5.73
C GLN A 96 23.76 -6.76 -5.81
N ARG A 97 23.14 -7.91 -5.50
CA ARG A 97 23.76 -9.24 -5.63
C ARG A 97 24.02 -9.72 -7.05
N ASN A 98 23.34 -9.14 -8.05
CA ASN A 98 23.53 -9.49 -9.45
C ASN A 98 24.59 -8.61 -10.15
N LEU A 99 25.18 -7.67 -9.41
CA LEU A 99 26.25 -6.77 -9.88
C LEU A 99 27.62 -7.10 -9.28
N ASP A 100 27.66 -8.03 -8.32
CA ASP A 100 28.87 -8.65 -7.74
C ASP A 100 29.10 -10.03 -8.39
#